data_AF-A0A6I1L2T2-F1
#
_entry.id   AF-A0A6I1L2T2-F1
#
_cell.length_a   1.000
_cell.length_b   1.000
_cell.length_c   1.000
_cell.angle_alpha   90.00
_cell.angle_beta   90.00
_cell.angle_gamma   90.00
#
_symmetry.space_group_name_H-M   'P 1'
#
loop_
_entity.id
_entity.type
_entity.pdbx_description
1 polymer ?
#
loop_
_entity_poly.entity_id
_entity_poly.type
_entity_poly.pdbx_seq_one_letter_code
_entity_poly.pdbx_strand_id
1 'polypeptide(L)'
;MSTPRPSNRMPHLIQLRNLKMARSAHAYVRGSTVQFYEWLHSQRGRRLPHGPAIWICGDCHAGNLGPTGDTKGRIDMHIRDLDQTVIGNPAHDLVRLALSLATAARGSDLPGVTTARMLEEMMLGYAQAFNDKPDEAPPRPSQVKAGMRSAVERTWKNLARERIENARPTIPLGKHFWSLSRAEKNAIETLCASDDIHQLVTSLKGRPQAARVELLDSAYWVKGCSSLGLLRYAALLGVGDQDDQEYCLIDIKEAVGAAAPRAPRAKMPRVHRAPKCPATTPDAWWRAPSIYPRRWVSACWPHAFWTTAFSSANCCPRT
;
A
#
# COMPACT_ATOMS: atom_id res chain seq x y z
N MET A 1 25.14 -7.52 -0.60
CA MET A 1 24.75 -7.28 0.81
C MET A 1 24.16 -8.57 1.35
N SER A 2 24.62 -9.04 2.51
CA SER A 2 24.01 -10.20 3.17
C SER A 2 22.59 -9.85 3.63
N THR A 3 21.62 -10.72 3.33
CA THR A 3 20.24 -10.55 3.80
C THR A 3 20.09 -11.20 5.19
N PRO A 4 19.32 -10.60 6.11
CA PRO A 4 19.14 -11.17 7.43
C PRO A 4 18.42 -12.52 7.36
N ARG A 5 18.84 -13.46 8.21
CA ARG A 5 18.12 -14.73 8.38
C ARG A 5 16.68 -14.47 8.84
N PRO A 6 15.70 -15.33 8.48
CA PRO A 6 14.31 -15.17 8.88
C PRO A 6 14.11 -14.87 10.38
N SER A 7 14.81 -15.59 11.26
CA SER A 7 14.73 -15.43 12.72
C SER A 7 15.27 -14.09 13.25
N ASN A 8 16.06 -13.35 12.46
CA ASN A 8 16.65 -12.08 12.89
C ASN A 8 16.17 -10.88 12.05
N ARG A 9 15.09 -11.02 11.26
CA ARG A 9 14.59 -9.90 10.42
C ARG A 9 14.07 -8.72 11.25
N MET A 10 13.42 -8.99 12.39
CA MET A 10 12.65 -7.99 13.11
C MET A 10 13.48 -6.78 13.58
N PRO A 11 14.65 -6.95 14.23
CA PRO A 11 15.49 -5.81 14.61
C PRO A 11 15.90 -4.95 13.41
N HIS A 12 16.23 -5.58 12.27
CA HIS A 12 16.57 -4.85 11.05
C HIS A 12 15.38 -4.07 10.48
N LEU A 13 14.18 -4.63 10.51
CA LEU A 13 12.97 -3.95 10.03
C LEU A 13 12.63 -2.75 10.90
N ILE A 14 12.71 -2.89 12.22
CA ILE A 14 12.49 -1.79 13.17
C ILE A 14 13.51 -0.69 12.93
N GLN A 15 14.80 -1.03 12.79
CA GLN A 15 15.83 -0.04 12.51
C GLN A 15 15.59 0.68 11.18
N LEU A 16 15.27 -0.06 10.11
CA LEU A 16 14.93 0.52 8.82
C LEU A 16 13.70 1.43 8.88
N ARG A 17 12.70 1.07 9.68
CA ARG A 17 11.51 1.89 9.92
C ARG A 17 11.90 3.20 10.59
N ASN A 18 12.66 3.13 11.68
CA ASN A 18 13.10 4.30 12.44
C ASN A 18 13.93 5.24 11.54
N LEU A 19 14.87 4.68 10.76
CA LEU A 19 15.67 5.45 9.80
C LEU A 19 14.82 6.09 8.70
N LYS A 20 13.76 5.42 8.22
CA LYS A 20 12.85 6.01 7.24
C LYS A 20 12.02 7.14 7.84
N MET A 21 11.50 6.95 9.05
CA MET A 21 10.69 7.95 9.76
C MET A 21 11.52 9.18 10.15
N ALA A 22 12.79 8.98 10.51
CA ALA A 22 13.70 10.06 10.90
C ALA A 22 14.10 11.01 9.74
N ARG A 23 13.78 10.67 8.48
CA ARG A 23 14.19 11.47 7.32
C ARG A 23 13.53 12.84 7.24
N SER A 24 12.29 12.95 7.71
CA SER A 24 11.53 14.20 7.69
C SER A 24 10.27 14.09 8.54
N ALA A 25 9.70 15.24 8.92
CA ALA A 25 8.39 15.30 9.57
C ALA A 25 7.30 14.59 8.74
N HIS A 26 7.33 14.74 7.41
CA HIS A 26 6.41 14.05 6.51
C HIS A 26 6.57 12.53 6.57
N ALA A 27 7.81 12.02 6.56
CA ALA A 27 8.08 10.59 6.66
C ALA A 27 7.65 10.01 8.02
N TYR A 28 7.85 10.77 9.11
CA TYR A 28 7.36 10.42 10.44
C TYR A 28 5.83 10.32 10.48
N VAL A 29 5.13 11.36 10.01
CA VAL A 29 3.66 11.38 9.98
C VAL A 29 3.09 10.20 9.20
N ARG A 30 3.71 9.83 8.07
CA ARG A 30 3.32 8.64 7.29
C ARG A 30 3.61 7.31 7.98
N GLY A 31 4.60 7.25 8.88
CA GLY A 31 4.94 6.05 9.64
C GLY A 31 4.11 5.87 10.92
N SER A 32 3.46 6.92 11.40
CA SER A 32 2.85 6.99 12.73
C SER A 32 1.31 7.07 12.71
N THR A 33 0.65 6.19 11.95
CA THR A 33 -0.82 6.22 11.77
C THR A 33 -1.58 6.02 13.08
N VAL A 34 -1.11 5.14 13.98
CA VAL A 34 -1.72 4.94 15.31
C VAL A 34 -1.60 6.20 16.16
N GLN A 35 -0.40 6.79 16.26
CA GLN A 35 -0.16 7.99 17.04
C GLN A 35 -0.92 9.20 16.50
N PHE A 36 -1.13 9.26 15.18
CA PHE A 36 -2.00 10.27 14.57
C PHE A 36 -3.42 10.22 15.14
N TYR A 37 -4.02 9.02 15.22
CA TYR A 37 -5.36 8.89 15.78
C TYR A 37 -5.37 9.12 17.29
N GLU A 38 -4.39 8.64 18.05
CA GLU A 38 -4.27 8.96 19.48
C GLU A 38 -4.23 10.47 19.72
N TRP A 39 -3.38 11.18 18.97
CA TRP A 39 -3.30 12.64 19.00
C TRP A 39 -4.64 13.28 18.66
N LEU A 40 -5.29 12.85 17.58
CA LEU A 40 -6.57 13.40 17.13
C LEU A 40 -7.68 13.26 18.18
N HIS A 41 -7.76 12.13 18.90
CA HIS A 41 -8.77 11.91 19.95
C HIS A 41 -8.43 12.62 21.26
N SER A 42 -7.15 12.88 21.53
CA SER A 42 -6.73 13.59 22.74
C SER A 42 -7.10 15.09 22.75
N GLN A 43 -7.46 15.66 21.60
CA GLN A 43 -7.77 17.09 21.49
C GLN A 43 -9.10 17.43 22.18
N ARG A 44 -9.01 17.96 23.41
CA ARG A 44 -10.19 18.42 24.18
C ARG A 44 -10.80 19.67 23.50
N GLY A 45 -12.12 19.69 23.36
CA GLY A 45 -12.88 20.85 22.85
C GLY A 45 -12.87 21.06 21.33
N ARG A 46 -11.94 20.44 20.59
CA ARG A 46 -11.93 20.46 19.12
C ARG A 46 -12.55 19.18 18.58
N ARG A 47 -13.86 19.20 18.36
CA ARG A 47 -14.56 18.08 17.71
C ARG A 47 -14.49 18.24 16.21
N LEU A 48 -14.07 17.17 15.53
CA LEU A 48 -14.28 17.09 14.09
C LEU A 48 -15.77 17.24 13.77
N PRO A 49 -16.12 17.83 12.61
CA PRO A 49 -17.51 17.88 12.18
C PRO A 49 -18.10 16.46 12.14
N HIS A 50 -19.37 16.35 12.49
CA HIS A 50 -20.11 15.10 12.35
C HIS A 50 -20.33 14.83 10.86
N GLY A 51 -19.96 13.64 10.41
CA GLY A 51 -20.15 13.17 9.04
C GLY A 51 -20.91 11.84 9.01
N PRO A 52 -21.45 11.46 7.84
CA PRO A 52 -22.11 10.16 7.68
C PRO A 52 -21.11 9.01 7.87
N ALA A 53 -21.63 7.86 8.27
CA ALA A 53 -20.84 6.64 8.37
C ALA A 53 -20.65 6.02 6.98
N ILE A 54 -19.49 6.27 6.36
CA ILE A 54 -19.14 5.79 5.02
C ILE A 54 -17.80 5.06 5.05
N TRP A 55 -17.48 4.33 3.98
CA TRP A 55 -16.15 3.77 3.78
C TRP A 55 -15.12 4.88 3.65
N ILE A 56 -14.13 4.87 4.53
CA ILE A 56 -12.96 5.75 4.50
C ILE A 56 -11.69 4.93 4.30
N CYS A 57 -10.66 5.53 3.73
CA CYS A 57 -9.33 4.93 3.57
C CYS A 57 -8.69 4.63 4.93
N GLY A 58 -8.84 5.53 5.91
CA GLY A 58 -8.31 5.36 7.26
C GLY A 58 -6.81 5.67 7.40
N ASP A 59 -6.04 5.70 6.31
CA ASP A 59 -4.68 6.24 6.25
C ASP A 59 -4.48 7.09 4.98
N CYS A 60 -5.45 7.98 4.70
CA CYS A 60 -5.41 8.83 3.51
C CYS A 60 -4.28 9.86 3.60
N HIS A 61 -3.20 9.65 2.86
CA HIS A 61 -2.07 10.57 2.79
C HIS A 61 -1.60 10.73 1.36
N ALA A 62 -0.81 11.77 1.04
CA ALA A 62 -0.40 12.08 -0.33
C ALA A 62 0.26 10.88 -1.06
N GLY A 63 1.06 10.06 -0.37
CA GLY A 63 1.66 8.86 -0.94
C GLY A 63 0.71 7.69 -1.27
N ASN A 64 -0.54 7.76 -0.81
CA ASN A 64 -1.61 6.80 -1.10
C ASN A 64 -2.50 7.30 -2.24
N LEU A 65 -2.31 8.52 -2.72
CA LEU A 65 -2.91 8.99 -3.96
C LEU A 65 -2.03 8.64 -5.15
N GLY A 66 -2.65 8.29 -6.27
CA GLY A 66 -1.98 8.28 -7.58
C GLY A 66 -2.46 7.16 -8.49
N PRO A 67 -1.70 6.88 -9.57
CA PRO A 67 -2.19 6.05 -10.66
C PRO A 67 -2.36 4.58 -10.23
N THR A 68 -3.48 4.00 -10.62
CA THR A 68 -3.78 2.56 -10.55
C THR A 68 -4.43 2.10 -11.84
N GLY A 69 -4.12 0.88 -12.27
CA GLY A 69 -4.82 0.22 -13.37
C GLY A 69 -6.10 -0.44 -12.89
N ASP A 70 -7.18 -0.34 -13.66
CA ASP A 70 -8.38 -1.17 -13.48
C ASP A 70 -8.18 -2.58 -14.06
N THR A 71 -9.17 -3.46 -13.94
CA THR A 71 -9.09 -4.84 -14.46
C THR A 71 -8.81 -4.94 -15.96
N LYS A 72 -9.06 -3.88 -16.74
CA LYS A 72 -8.79 -3.78 -18.18
C LYS A 72 -7.45 -3.08 -18.49
N GLY A 73 -6.69 -2.69 -17.47
CA GLY A 73 -5.41 -1.99 -17.60
C GLY A 73 -5.53 -0.48 -17.87
N ARG A 74 -6.73 0.11 -17.77
CA ARG A 74 -6.92 1.56 -17.87
C ARG A 74 -6.41 2.21 -16.59
N ILE A 75 -5.55 3.22 -16.72
CA ILE A 75 -4.92 3.88 -15.58
C ILE A 75 -5.68 5.15 -15.22
N ASP A 76 -6.04 5.29 -13.94
CA ASP A 76 -6.58 6.53 -13.37
C ASP A 76 -6.02 6.80 -11.96
N MET A 77 -6.25 8.01 -11.46
CA MET A 77 -5.85 8.47 -10.13
C MET A 77 -6.84 8.00 -9.08
N HIS A 78 -6.41 7.09 -8.21
CA HIS A 78 -7.23 6.60 -7.11
C HIS A 78 -6.52 6.72 -5.77
N ILE A 79 -7.30 6.54 -4.70
CA ILE A 79 -6.79 6.21 -3.38
C ILE A 79 -6.35 4.75 -3.41
N ARG A 80 -5.12 4.50 -2.96
CA ARG A 80 -4.50 3.19 -2.83
C ARG A 80 -4.36 2.81 -1.36
N ASP A 81 -4.01 1.54 -1.17
CA ASP A 81 -3.68 0.95 0.12
C ASP A 81 -4.83 1.04 1.14
N LEU A 82 -5.82 0.18 0.94
CA LEU A 82 -7.05 0.15 1.73
C LEU A 82 -6.97 -0.80 2.93
N ASP A 83 -5.77 -1.11 3.42
CA ASP A 83 -5.58 -2.02 4.55
C ASP A 83 -6.05 -1.41 5.90
N GLN A 84 -6.17 -0.09 5.98
CA GLN A 84 -6.75 0.64 7.11
C GLN A 84 -8.24 1.01 6.92
N THR A 85 -8.90 0.50 5.87
CA THR A 85 -10.25 0.93 5.54
C THR A 85 -11.28 0.51 6.58
N VAL A 86 -12.16 1.45 6.93
CA VAL A 86 -13.25 1.27 7.88
C VAL A 86 -14.47 2.05 7.44
N ILE A 87 -15.64 1.67 7.96
CA ILE A 87 -16.81 2.56 7.93
C ILE A 87 -16.66 3.56 9.09
N GLY A 88 -16.45 4.83 8.77
CA GLY A 88 -16.10 5.88 9.73
C GLY A 88 -16.50 7.28 9.27
N ASN A 89 -16.06 8.29 10.02
CA ASN A 89 -16.31 9.70 9.69
C ASN A 89 -15.33 10.15 8.57
N PRO A 90 -15.82 10.67 7.42
CA PRO A 90 -14.97 11.15 6.32
C PRO A 90 -13.97 12.23 6.72
N ALA A 91 -14.25 12.99 7.78
CA ALA A 91 -13.33 14.01 8.29
C ALA A 91 -11.96 13.43 8.68
N HIS A 92 -11.86 12.14 9.04
CA HIS A 92 -10.58 11.50 9.35
C HIS A 92 -9.64 11.48 8.15
N ASP A 93 -10.13 11.10 6.96
CA ASP A 93 -9.30 11.07 5.75
C ASP A 93 -8.88 12.47 5.32
N LEU A 94 -9.78 13.45 5.42
CA LEU A 94 -9.48 14.85 5.09
C LEU A 94 -8.39 15.42 5.99
N VAL A 95 -8.50 15.23 7.31
CA VAL A 95 -7.50 15.72 8.27
C VAL A 95 -6.17 14.98 8.11
N ARG A 96 -6.21 13.67 7.85
CA ARG A 96 -5.01 12.87 7.60
C ARG A 96 -4.30 13.34 6.33
N LEU A 97 -5.03 13.59 5.26
CA LEU A 97 -4.48 14.07 3.99
C LEU A 97 -3.94 15.50 4.12
N ALA A 98 -4.68 16.38 4.80
CA ALA A 98 -4.26 17.74 5.09
C ALA A 98 -2.93 17.78 5.87
N LEU A 99 -2.83 16.98 6.95
CA LEU A 99 -1.59 16.88 7.72
C LEU A 99 -0.42 16.35 6.87
N SER A 100 -0.70 15.38 6.01
CA SER A 100 0.28 14.86 5.05
C SER A 100 0.76 15.93 4.08
N LEU A 101 -0.15 16.73 3.50
CA LEU A 101 0.19 17.82 2.58
C LEU A 101 0.96 18.93 3.28
N ALA A 102 0.52 19.36 4.46
CA ALA A 102 1.18 20.41 5.23
C ALA A 102 2.61 20.03 5.63
N THR A 103 2.82 18.78 6.07
CA THR A 103 4.17 18.29 6.41
C THR A 103 5.06 18.08 5.18
N ALA A 104 4.49 17.72 4.03
CA ALA A 104 5.22 17.65 2.77
C ALA A 104 5.66 19.04 2.31
N ALA A 105 4.75 20.02 2.33
CA ALA A 105 5.04 21.41 1.98
C ALA A 105 6.13 22.00 2.89
N ARG A 106 6.02 21.77 4.21
CA ARG A 106 7.05 22.17 5.18
C ARG A 106 8.39 21.50 4.92
N GLY A 107 8.41 20.21 4.56
CA GLY A 107 9.65 19.49 4.23
C GLY A 107 10.31 19.94 2.93
N SER A 108 9.60 20.71 2.11
CA SER A 108 10.07 21.32 0.86
C SER A 108 10.30 22.83 0.98
N ASP A 109 10.34 23.36 2.22
CA ASP A 109 10.53 24.79 2.53
C ASP A 109 9.55 25.72 1.80
N LEU A 110 8.33 25.25 1.53
CA LEU A 110 7.29 26.07 0.90
C LEU A 110 6.73 27.09 1.92
N PRO A 111 6.44 28.34 1.49
CA PRO A 111 5.82 29.34 2.35
C PRO A 111 4.49 28.86 2.97
N GLY A 112 4.18 29.38 4.16
CA GLY A 112 2.92 29.06 4.85
C GLY A 112 1.69 29.38 4.00
N VAL A 113 1.73 30.45 3.20
CA VAL A 113 0.66 30.82 2.26
C VAL A 113 0.44 29.75 1.18
N THR A 114 1.50 29.10 0.70
CA THR A 114 1.40 27.99 -0.25
C THR A 114 0.79 26.77 0.41
N THR A 115 1.17 26.48 1.66
CA THR A 115 0.56 25.40 2.44
C THR A 115 -0.94 25.64 2.64
N ALA A 116 -1.33 26.85 3.03
CA ALA A 116 -2.74 27.23 3.20
C ALA A 116 -3.53 27.06 1.90
N ARG A 117 -2.99 27.56 0.78
CA ARG A 117 -3.59 27.39 -0.55
C ARG A 117 -3.76 25.91 -0.91
N MET A 118 -2.75 25.07 -0.68
CA MET A 118 -2.86 23.63 -0.95
C MET A 118 -3.98 22.95 -0.16
N LEU A 119 -4.17 23.34 1.11
CA LEU A 119 -5.25 22.79 1.95
C LEU A 119 -6.62 23.31 1.53
N GLU A 120 -6.71 24.58 1.14
CA GLU A 120 -7.93 25.18 0.60
C GLU A 120 -8.37 24.49 -0.69
N GLU A 121 -7.47 24.35 -1.67
CA GLU A 121 -7.76 23.67 -2.94
C GLU A 121 -8.12 22.18 -2.72
N MET A 122 -7.52 21.52 -1.73
CA MET A 122 -7.90 20.16 -1.33
C MET A 122 -9.35 20.10 -0.84
N MET A 123 -9.77 21.04 0.01
CA MET A 123 -11.12 21.09 0.54
C MET A 123 -12.14 21.51 -0.53
N LEU A 124 -11.79 22.47 -1.40
CA LEU A 124 -12.60 22.89 -2.53
C LEU A 124 -12.84 21.73 -3.49
N GLY A 125 -11.78 20.97 -3.86
CA GLY A 125 -11.92 19.80 -4.71
C GLY A 125 -12.80 18.71 -4.09
N TYR A 126 -12.70 18.50 -2.76
CA TYR A 126 -13.59 17.58 -2.05
C TYR A 126 -15.05 18.05 -2.10
N ALA A 127 -15.31 19.35 -1.92
CA ALA A 127 -16.67 19.91 -1.99
C ALA A 127 -17.26 19.86 -3.40
N GLN A 128 -16.46 20.17 -4.42
CA GLN A 128 -16.86 20.13 -5.84
C GLN A 128 -17.30 18.74 -6.28
N ALA A 129 -16.67 17.68 -5.76
CA ALA A 129 -17.04 16.30 -6.06
C ALA A 129 -18.50 15.93 -5.71
N PHE A 130 -19.21 16.75 -4.92
CA PHE A 130 -20.64 16.57 -4.64
C PHE A 130 -21.56 17.36 -5.59
N ASN A 131 -21.04 18.39 -6.26
CA ASN A 131 -21.81 19.28 -7.15
C ASN A 131 -21.68 18.88 -8.62
N ASP A 132 -20.55 18.29 -9.00
CA ASP A 132 -20.32 17.82 -10.36
C ASP A 132 -21.16 16.56 -10.64
N LYS A 133 -21.56 16.37 -11.91
CA LYS A 133 -22.13 15.09 -12.33
C LYS A 133 -21.07 14.02 -12.04
N PRO A 134 -21.41 12.91 -11.36
CA PRO A 134 -20.44 11.96 -10.83
C PRO A 134 -19.47 11.35 -11.85
N ASP A 135 -19.75 11.48 -13.16
CA ASP A 135 -18.98 10.91 -14.25
C ASP A 135 -18.06 11.90 -15.01
N GLU A 136 -18.12 13.21 -14.73
CA GLU A 136 -17.28 14.20 -15.44
C GLU A 136 -16.08 14.62 -14.57
N ALA A 137 -14.95 13.94 -14.78
CA ALA A 137 -13.72 14.27 -14.06
C ALA A 137 -13.16 15.63 -14.51
N PRO A 138 -12.73 16.50 -13.57
CA PRO A 138 -12.14 17.78 -13.92
C PRO A 138 -10.88 17.62 -14.78
N PRO A 139 -10.52 18.63 -15.60
CA PRO A 139 -9.35 18.56 -16.45
C PRO A 139 -8.09 18.35 -15.60
N ARG A 140 -7.44 17.19 -15.81
CA ARG A 140 -6.25 16.82 -15.03
C ARG A 140 -5.09 17.78 -15.34
N PRO A 141 -4.41 18.32 -14.30
CA PRO A 141 -3.18 19.10 -14.47
C PRO A 141 -2.10 18.32 -15.22
N SER A 142 -1.18 19.04 -15.88
CA SER A 142 -0.09 18.44 -16.65
C SER A 142 0.82 17.55 -15.80
N GLN A 143 1.02 17.90 -14.53
CA GLN A 143 1.79 17.13 -13.56
C GLN A 143 1.13 15.78 -13.25
N VAL A 144 -0.20 15.75 -13.16
CA VAL A 144 -0.98 14.52 -12.97
C VAL A 144 -0.88 13.65 -14.21
N LYS A 145 -1.05 14.24 -15.41
CA LYS A 145 -0.87 13.53 -16.69
C LYS A 145 0.53 12.95 -16.84
N ALA A 146 1.57 13.68 -16.43
CA ALA A 146 2.94 13.19 -16.42
C ALA A 146 3.12 12.01 -15.46
N GLY A 147 2.59 12.10 -14.22
CA GLY A 147 2.60 11.00 -13.26
C GLY A 147 1.89 9.74 -13.78
N MET A 148 0.77 9.91 -14.48
CA MET A 148 0.05 8.80 -15.13
C MET A 148 0.87 8.17 -16.27
N ARG A 149 1.48 8.98 -17.16
CA ARG A 149 2.35 8.48 -18.25
C ARG A 149 3.53 7.68 -17.70
N SER A 150 4.23 8.21 -16.70
CA SER A 150 5.33 7.48 -16.06
C SER A 150 4.87 6.18 -15.39
N ALA A 151 3.62 6.09 -14.93
CA ALA A 151 3.07 4.84 -14.41
C ALA A 151 2.79 3.83 -15.54
N VAL A 152 2.27 4.27 -16.69
CA VAL A 152 2.07 3.42 -17.89
C VAL A 152 3.41 2.88 -18.39
N GLU A 153 4.41 3.74 -18.59
CA GLU A 153 5.74 3.36 -19.12
C GLU A 153 6.46 2.34 -18.21
N ARG A 154 6.19 2.39 -16.91
CA ARG A 154 6.66 1.41 -15.93
C ARG A 154 5.94 0.06 -15.99
N THR A 155 5.08 -0.19 -17.00
CA THR A 155 4.52 -1.52 -17.26
C THR A 155 5.63 -2.57 -17.22
N TRP A 156 5.37 -3.62 -16.45
CA TRP A 156 6.27 -4.73 -16.16
C TRP A 156 6.90 -5.45 -17.38
N LYS A 157 6.41 -5.18 -18.62
CA LYS A 157 7.05 -5.64 -19.86
C LYS A 157 8.53 -5.26 -19.94
N ASN A 158 8.95 -4.18 -19.28
CA ASN A 158 10.36 -3.79 -19.21
C ASN A 158 11.11 -4.47 -18.05
N LEU A 159 10.50 -4.64 -16.87
CA LEU A 159 11.19 -5.18 -15.68
C LEU A 159 11.38 -6.69 -15.66
N ALA A 160 10.43 -7.48 -16.17
CA ALA A 160 10.64 -8.91 -16.33
C ALA A 160 11.69 -9.17 -17.41
N ARG A 161 11.54 -8.55 -18.59
CA ARG A 161 12.40 -8.84 -19.73
C ARG A 161 13.83 -8.34 -19.57
N GLU A 162 14.08 -7.25 -18.85
CA GLU A 162 15.44 -6.71 -18.64
C GLU A 162 16.26 -7.43 -17.55
N ARG A 163 15.67 -8.34 -16.76
CA ARG A 163 16.37 -8.95 -15.60
C ARG A 163 16.18 -10.47 -15.44
N ILE A 164 15.57 -11.14 -16.41
CA ILE A 164 15.39 -12.59 -16.41
C ILE A 164 16.31 -13.18 -17.49
N GLU A 165 17.57 -13.44 -17.12
CA GLU A 165 18.52 -14.20 -17.95
C GLU A 165 18.32 -15.73 -17.81
N ASN A 166 17.38 -16.17 -16.98
CA ASN A 166 17.15 -17.58 -16.65
C ASN A 166 15.87 -18.14 -17.26
N ALA A 167 15.88 -19.42 -17.61
CA ALA A 167 14.73 -20.17 -18.13
C ALA A 167 13.50 -20.23 -17.17
N ARG A 168 13.67 -19.85 -15.89
CA ARG A 168 12.58 -19.58 -14.94
C ARG A 168 12.86 -18.25 -14.21
N PRO A 169 11.87 -17.36 -14.09
CA PRO A 169 12.05 -16.06 -13.45
C PRO A 169 12.18 -16.18 -11.92
N THR A 170 13.12 -15.45 -11.34
CA THR A 170 13.39 -15.45 -9.89
C THR A 170 13.44 -14.03 -9.33
N ILE A 171 12.99 -13.85 -8.09
CA ILE A 171 13.03 -12.60 -7.34
C ILE A 171 14.46 -12.40 -6.79
N PRO A 172 15.17 -11.33 -7.18
CA PRO A 172 16.54 -11.12 -6.73
C PRO A 172 16.58 -10.69 -5.26
N LEU A 173 17.25 -11.50 -4.43
CA LEU A 173 17.46 -11.19 -3.01
C LEU A 173 18.46 -10.04 -2.84
N GLY A 174 18.23 -9.20 -1.83
CA GLY A 174 19.09 -8.05 -1.53
C GLY A 174 18.39 -7.03 -0.64
N LYS A 175 18.52 -5.74 -1.01
CA LYS A 175 18.00 -4.62 -0.20
C LYS A 175 16.47 -4.65 -0.03
N HIS A 176 15.75 -5.13 -1.04
CA HIS A 176 14.29 -5.08 -1.11
C HIS A 176 13.60 -6.43 -0.89
N PHE A 177 14.31 -7.52 -1.10
CA PHE A 177 13.79 -8.87 -0.97
C PHE A 177 14.73 -9.73 -0.12
N TRP A 178 14.21 -10.38 0.91
CA TRP A 178 14.98 -11.27 1.78
C TRP A 178 14.51 -12.71 1.64
N SER A 179 15.41 -13.65 1.98
CA SER A 179 15.12 -15.08 1.94
C SER A 179 13.99 -15.44 2.88
N LEU A 180 13.13 -16.39 2.49
CA LEU A 180 12.05 -16.96 3.32
C LEU A 180 12.56 -18.08 4.23
N SER A 181 11.87 -18.31 5.34
CA SER A 181 11.96 -19.58 6.06
C SER A 181 11.19 -20.68 5.31
N ARG A 182 11.51 -21.95 5.59
CA ARG A 182 10.79 -23.09 5.00
C ARG A 182 9.29 -23.04 5.29
N ALA A 183 8.93 -22.63 6.49
CA ALA A 183 7.54 -22.56 6.92
C ALA A 183 6.77 -21.45 6.20
N GLU A 184 7.40 -20.28 6.00
CA GLU A 184 6.81 -19.20 5.20
C GLU A 184 6.62 -19.62 3.74
N LYS A 185 7.63 -20.28 3.15
CA LYS A 185 7.57 -20.76 1.77
C LYS A 185 6.39 -21.73 1.57
N ASN A 186 6.27 -22.75 2.42
CA ASN A 186 5.16 -23.71 2.37
C ASN A 186 3.78 -23.03 2.54
N ALA A 187 3.69 -22.01 3.40
CA ALA A 187 2.44 -21.28 3.62
C ALA A 187 2.05 -20.40 2.42
N ILE A 188 3.03 -19.83 1.71
CA ILE A 188 2.81 -19.06 0.47
C ILE A 188 2.42 -20.01 -0.66
N GLU A 189 3.10 -21.14 -0.81
CA GLU A 189 2.73 -22.19 -1.78
C GLU A 189 1.27 -22.64 -1.58
N THR A 190 0.90 -22.95 -0.34
CA THR A 190 -0.48 -23.34 0.02
C THR A 190 -1.49 -22.24 -0.30
N LEU A 191 -1.16 -20.98 0.02
CA LEU A 191 -2.03 -19.84 -0.28
C LEU A 191 -2.19 -19.66 -1.80
N CYS A 192 -1.10 -19.67 -2.56
CA CYS A 192 -1.11 -19.46 -4.00
C CYS A 192 -1.78 -20.60 -4.79
N ALA A 193 -1.89 -21.79 -4.20
CA ALA A 193 -2.65 -22.92 -4.76
C ALA A 193 -4.17 -22.86 -4.49
N SER A 194 -4.65 -21.88 -3.73
CA SER A 194 -6.08 -21.76 -3.42
C SER A 194 -6.91 -21.19 -4.58
N ASP A 195 -8.18 -21.60 -4.67
CA ASP A 195 -9.15 -21.11 -5.65
C ASP A 195 -9.34 -19.59 -5.58
N ASP A 196 -9.27 -19.00 -4.39
CA ASP A 196 -9.39 -17.55 -4.18
C ASP A 196 -8.27 -16.79 -4.93
N ILE A 197 -7.03 -17.28 -4.86
CA ILE A 197 -5.90 -16.68 -5.58
C ILE A 197 -6.04 -16.90 -7.08
N HIS A 198 -6.45 -18.10 -7.48
CA HIS A 198 -6.67 -18.42 -8.88
C HIS A 198 -7.73 -17.50 -9.51
N GLN A 199 -8.88 -17.34 -8.86
CA GLN A 199 -9.95 -16.44 -9.28
C GLN A 199 -9.49 -14.98 -9.31
N LEU A 200 -8.77 -14.53 -8.28
CA LEU A 200 -8.23 -13.17 -8.24
C LEU A 200 -7.32 -12.91 -9.44
N VAL A 201 -6.36 -13.79 -9.70
CA VAL A 201 -5.34 -13.63 -10.75
C VAL A 201 -5.91 -13.71 -12.16
N THR A 202 -6.90 -14.58 -12.38
CA THR A 202 -7.56 -14.76 -13.68
C THR A 202 -8.58 -13.65 -13.97
N SER A 203 -9.15 -13.01 -12.94
CA SER A 203 -10.01 -11.82 -13.12
C SER A 203 -9.28 -10.59 -13.67
N LEU A 204 -7.95 -10.55 -13.56
CA LEU A 204 -7.13 -9.43 -13.99
C LEU A 204 -6.79 -9.51 -15.48
N LYS A 205 -6.77 -8.37 -16.16
CA LYS A 205 -6.36 -8.23 -17.57
C LYS A 205 -7.19 -9.06 -18.56
N GLY A 206 -8.39 -9.46 -18.18
CA GLY A 206 -9.27 -10.27 -19.04
C GLY A 206 -8.73 -11.66 -19.34
N ARG A 207 -7.92 -12.23 -18.44
CA ARG A 207 -7.35 -13.57 -18.61
C ARG A 207 -8.45 -14.64 -18.59
N PRO A 208 -8.27 -15.78 -19.29
CA PRO A 208 -9.23 -16.87 -19.22
C PRO A 208 -9.36 -17.39 -17.79
N GLN A 209 -10.59 -17.65 -17.35
CA GLN A 209 -10.83 -18.20 -16.02
C GLN A 209 -10.20 -19.59 -15.85
N ALA A 210 -10.05 -20.37 -16.92
CA ALA A 210 -9.42 -21.68 -16.91
C ALA A 210 -7.88 -21.64 -17.03
N ALA A 211 -7.26 -20.46 -17.11
CA ALA A 211 -5.82 -20.35 -17.27
C ALA A 211 -5.09 -21.02 -16.10
N ARG A 212 -4.03 -21.77 -16.41
CA ARG A 212 -3.15 -22.35 -15.39
C ARG A 212 -2.45 -21.24 -14.62
N VAL A 213 -2.40 -21.35 -13.29
CA VAL A 213 -1.66 -20.44 -12.41
C VAL A 213 -0.62 -21.25 -11.64
N GLU A 214 0.65 -20.85 -11.72
CA GLU A 214 1.77 -21.52 -11.04
C GLU A 214 2.56 -20.49 -10.22
N LEU A 215 2.90 -20.84 -8.98
CA LEU A 215 3.87 -20.07 -8.20
C LEU A 215 5.29 -20.35 -8.70
N LEU A 216 5.95 -19.32 -9.23
CA LEU A 216 7.30 -19.40 -9.78
C LEU A 216 8.36 -19.11 -8.73
N ASP A 217 8.15 -18.07 -7.92
CA ASP A 217 9.07 -17.69 -6.85
C ASP A 217 8.39 -16.86 -5.76
N SER A 218 8.99 -16.78 -4.58
CA SER A 218 8.51 -15.92 -3.49
C SER A 218 9.63 -15.43 -2.59
N ALA A 219 9.47 -14.22 -2.04
CA ALA A 219 10.45 -13.59 -1.17
C ALA A 219 9.80 -12.73 -0.09
N TYR A 220 10.51 -12.49 1.00
CA TYR A 220 10.10 -11.50 2.00
C TYR A 220 10.29 -10.10 1.44
N TRP A 221 9.25 -9.25 1.48
CA TRP A 221 9.28 -7.94 0.84
C TRP A 221 9.56 -6.80 1.84
N VAL A 222 10.73 -6.18 1.72
CA VAL A 222 11.13 -5.01 2.52
C VAL A 222 10.59 -3.73 1.89
N LYS A 223 9.33 -3.43 2.16
CA LYS A 223 8.62 -2.28 1.59
C LYS A 223 7.77 -1.53 2.61
N GLY A 224 7.54 -0.25 2.33
CA GLY A 224 6.74 0.66 3.14
C GLY A 224 7.52 1.37 4.24
N CYS A 225 6.81 2.21 5.00
CA CYS A 225 7.31 2.89 6.19
C CYS A 225 6.58 2.31 7.41
N SER A 226 5.28 2.58 7.52
CA SER A 226 4.38 2.06 8.56
C SER A 226 4.26 0.53 8.58
N SER A 227 4.35 -0.13 7.41
CA SER A 227 4.28 -1.59 7.30
C SER A 227 5.57 -2.33 7.70
N LEU A 228 6.67 -1.63 8.00
CA LEU A 228 7.90 -2.30 8.46
C LEU A 228 7.73 -2.79 9.91
N GLY A 229 7.95 -4.09 10.10
CA GLY A 229 7.65 -4.80 11.34
C GLY A 229 6.37 -5.64 11.25
N LEU A 230 5.61 -5.53 10.16
CA LEU A 230 4.56 -6.47 9.77
C LEU A 230 5.07 -7.42 8.69
N LEU A 231 4.47 -8.61 8.60
CA LEU A 231 4.80 -9.57 7.58
C LEU A 231 4.33 -9.07 6.20
N ARG A 232 5.23 -9.12 5.22
CA ARG A 232 4.94 -8.79 3.83
C ARG A 232 5.76 -9.67 2.90
N TYR A 233 5.10 -10.26 1.91
CA TYR A 233 5.72 -11.19 0.98
C TYR A 233 5.37 -10.82 -0.45
N ALA A 234 6.31 -11.08 -1.34
CA ALA A 234 6.09 -11.03 -2.78
C ALA A 234 5.98 -12.46 -3.30
N ALA A 235 4.95 -12.76 -4.09
CA ALA A 235 4.79 -14.02 -4.80
C ALA A 235 4.70 -13.75 -6.30
N LEU A 236 5.61 -14.35 -7.07
CA LEU A 236 5.64 -14.26 -8.52
C LEU A 236 4.92 -15.47 -9.10
N LEU A 237 3.83 -15.22 -9.82
CA LEU A 237 3.02 -16.23 -10.48
C LEU A 237 3.20 -16.18 -12.00
N GLY A 238 3.22 -17.35 -12.63
CA GLY A 238 3.01 -17.53 -14.06
C GLY A 238 1.56 -17.87 -14.34
N VAL A 239 0.99 -17.29 -15.40
CA VAL A 239 -0.40 -17.47 -15.80
C VAL A 239 -0.45 -17.81 -17.28
N GLY A 240 -1.17 -18.88 -17.63
CA GLY A 240 -1.23 -19.41 -18.99
C GLY A 240 -0.22 -20.53 -19.23
N ASP A 241 -0.08 -20.91 -20.48
CA ASP A 241 0.82 -21.98 -20.92
C ASP A 241 2.26 -21.49 -21.07
N GLN A 242 3.22 -22.42 -21.15
CA GLN A 242 4.65 -22.07 -21.15
C GLN A 242 5.07 -21.16 -22.31
N ASP A 243 4.40 -21.28 -23.47
CA ASP A 243 4.73 -20.54 -24.68
C ASP A 243 4.15 -19.10 -24.72
N ASP A 244 3.13 -18.81 -23.90
CA ASP A 244 2.49 -17.48 -23.78
C ASP A 244 2.30 -17.09 -22.31
N GLN A 245 3.28 -17.43 -21.46
CA GLN A 245 3.17 -17.26 -20.02
C GLN A 245 3.23 -15.77 -19.63
N GLU A 246 2.14 -15.27 -19.06
CA GLU A 246 2.11 -13.96 -18.42
C GLU A 246 2.57 -14.03 -16.96
N TYR A 247 3.24 -12.98 -16.51
CA TYR A 247 3.65 -12.88 -15.10
C TYR A 247 2.71 -11.99 -14.27
N CYS A 248 2.50 -12.40 -13.02
CA CYS A 248 1.73 -11.65 -12.02
C CYS A 248 2.50 -11.59 -10.70
N LEU A 249 2.69 -10.39 -10.14
CA LEU A 249 3.32 -10.22 -8.83
C LEU A 249 2.25 -9.91 -7.78
N ILE A 250 2.12 -10.75 -6.76
CA ILE A 250 1.19 -10.58 -5.65
C ILE A 250 1.91 -10.02 -4.43
N ASP A 251 1.28 -9.04 -3.78
CA ASP A 251 1.69 -8.49 -2.48
C ASP A 251 0.83 -9.09 -1.37
N ILE A 252 1.43 -9.99 -0.59
CA ILE A 252 0.76 -10.65 0.52
C ILE A 252 1.11 -9.88 1.79
N LYS A 253 0.09 -9.36 2.48
CA LYS A 253 0.27 -8.54 3.68
C LYS A 253 -0.31 -9.24 4.90
N GLU A 254 0.33 -9.02 6.05
CA GLU A 254 -0.26 -9.33 7.35
C GLU A 254 -1.57 -8.57 7.54
N ALA A 255 -2.61 -9.29 7.98
CA ALA A 255 -3.91 -8.69 8.28
C ALA A 255 -3.89 -8.08 9.68
N VAL A 256 -3.81 -6.75 9.76
CA VAL A 256 -3.89 -6.01 11.02
C VAL A 256 -5.24 -5.31 11.19
N GLY A 257 -5.59 -4.99 12.44
CA GLY A 257 -6.75 -4.14 12.70
C GLY A 257 -6.49 -2.72 12.22
N ALA A 258 -7.48 -2.09 11.59
CA ALA A 258 -7.40 -0.69 11.23
C ALA A 258 -7.23 0.20 12.47
N ALA A 259 -6.29 1.14 12.41
CA ALA A 259 -6.07 2.17 13.42
C ALA A 259 -7.19 3.24 13.40
N ALA A 260 -7.81 3.44 12.24
CA ALA A 260 -8.88 4.41 12.06
C ALA A 260 -10.13 4.05 12.89
N PRO A 261 -10.76 5.02 13.56
CA PRO A 261 -11.97 4.79 14.33
C PRO A 261 -13.13 4.38 13.44
N ARG A 262 -13.86 3.36 13.90
CA ARG A 262 -15.10 2.89 13.28
C ARG A 262 -16.27 3.68 13.82
N ALA A 263 -17.27 3.91 12.98
CA ALA A 263 -18.55 4.42 13.45
C ALA A 263 -19.18 3.40 14.44
N PRO A 264 -19.69 3.82 15.62
CA PRO A 264 -20.09 2.91 16.70
C PRO A 264 -21.11 1.82 16.32
N ARG A 265 -21.98 2.07 15.33
CA ARG A 265 -23.04 1.15 14.88
C ARG A 265 -22.76 0.52 13.52
N ALA A 266 -21.58 0.73 12.95
CA ALA A 266 -21.25 0.18 11.64
C ALA A 266 -20.97 -1.32 11.71
N LYS A 267 -21.64 -2.09 10.84
CA LYS A 267 -21.35 -3.52 10.65
C LYS A 267 -20.19 -3.67 9.67
N MET A 268 -19.01 -4.01 10.20
CA MET A 268 -17.86 -4.33 9.37
C MET A 268 -17.96 -5.76 8.83
N PRO A 269 -17.60 -6.01 7.55
CA PRO A 269 -17.44 -7.37 7.04
C PRO A 269 -16.47 -8.18 7.91
N ARG A 270 -16.72 -9.49 8.05
CA ARG A 270 -16.00 -10.38 8.99
C ARG A 270 -14.47 -10.38 8.80
N VAL A 271 -13.99 -10.09 7.59
CA VAL A 271 -12.56 -9.96 7.22
C VAL A 271 -11.85 -8.77 7.88
N HIS A 272 -12.56 -7.76 8.38
CA HIS A 272 -11.96 -6.60 9.08
C HIS A 272 -11.95 -6.74 10.61
N ARG A 273 -12.31 -7.91 11.16
CA ARG A 273 -12.25 -8.15 12.61
C ARG A 273 -10.81 -8.56 12.96
N ALA A 274 -10.06 -7.72 13.65
CA ALA A 274 -8.84 -8.17 14.31
C ALA A 274 -9.19 -9.37 15.22
N PRO A 275 -8.40 -10.44 15.26
CA PRO A 275 -8.58 -11.46 16.29
C PRO A 275 -8.40 -10.79 17.66
N LYS A 276 -9.30 -11.07 18.61
CA LYS A 276 -8.99 -10.87 20.03
C LYS A 276 -7.95 -11.95 20.38
N CYS A 277 -6.67 -11.63 20.34
CA CYS A 277 -5.64 -12.51 20.89
C CYS A 277 -5.07 -11.85 22.15
N PRO A 278 -5.04 -12.54 23.30
CA PRO A 278 -4.40 -12.03 24.50
C PRO A 278 -2.90 -11.90 24.24
N ALA A 279 -2.31 -10.84 24.79
CA ALA A 279 -0.87 -10.64 24.77
C ALA A 279 -0.13 -11.84 25.39
N THR A 280 1.16 -11.95 25.06
CA THR A 280 2.19 -12.84 25.64
C THR A 280 2.27 -14.28 25.08
N THR A 281 2.92 -14.45 23.92
CA THR A 281 4.08 -15.38 23.70
C THR A 281 4.50 -15.40 22.22
N PRO A 282 5.80 -15.37 21.87
CA PRO A 282 6.27 -15.37 20.47
C PRO A 282 6.00 -16.66 19.69
N ASP A 283 5.83 -17.80 20.39
CA ASP A 283 5.74 -19.13 19.77
C ASP A 283 4.30 -19.60 19.46
N ALA A 284 3.28 -18.87 19.91
CA ALA A 284 1.88 -19.24 19.72
C ALA A 284 1.36 -19.02 18.29
N TRP A 285 2.03 -18.19 17.48
CA TRP A 285 1.58 -17.82 16.14
C TRP A 285 1.67 -18.95 15.10
N TRP A 286 2.50 -19.97 15.35
CA TRP A 286 2.77 -21.05 14.39
C TRP A 286 2.16 -22.41 14.78
N ARG A 287 1.59 -22.54 15.99
CA ARG A 287 1.04 -23.80 16.52
C ARG A 287 -0.49 -23.87 16.51
N ALA A 288 -1.16 -23.17 15.59
CA ALA A 288 -2.57 -23.39 15.33
C ALA A 288 -2.73 -24.40 14.18
N PRO A 289 -3.11 -25.66 14.43
CA PRO A 289 -3.46 -26.59 13.37
C PRO A 289 -4.74 -26.08 12.69
N SER A 290 -4.69 -25.93 11.37
CA SER A 290 -5.82 -25.75 10.44
C SER A 290 -6.99 -24.89 10.95
N ILE A 291 -7.03 -23.59 10.64
CA ILE A 291 -8.26 -22.82 10.37
C ILE A 291 -7.84 -21.53 9.62
N TYR A 292 -8.00 -21.51 8.30
CA TYR A 292 -8.09 -20.27 7.50
C TYR A 292 -9.41 -19.58 7.87
N PRO A 293 -9.45 -18.26 8.16
CA PRO A 293 -9.60 -17.27 7.08
C PRO A 293 -9.12 -15.86 7.51
N ARG A 294 -7.89 -15.40 7.21
CA ARG A 294 -7.43 -14.03 7.59
C ARG A 294 -6.07 -13.66 6.97
N ARG A 295 -6.03 -13.35 5.67
CA ARG A 295 -4.87 -12.68 5.04
C ARG A 295 -5.37 -11.72 3.97
N TRP A 296 -4.87 -10.48 3.98
CA TRP A 296 -5.15 -9.55 2.88
C TRP A 296 -4.19 -9.87 1.74
N VAL A 297 -4.75 -10.27 0.62
CA VAL A 297 -4.00 -10.43 -0.62
C VAL A 297 -4.37 -9.25 -1.51
N SER A 298 -3.42 -8.33 -1.66
CA SER A 298 -3.53 -7.33 -2.71
C SER A 298 -2.80 -7.89 -3.92
N ALA A 299 -3.52 -8.12 -5.02
CA ALA A 299 -2.86 -8.18 -6.32
C ALA A 299 -2.22 -6.81 -6.55
N CYS A 300 -0.90 -6.72 -6.33
CA CYS A 300 -0.19 -5.48 -6.52
C CYS A 300 -0.13 -5.25 -8.03
N TRP A 301 -0.98 -4.34 -8.51
CA TRP A 301 -0.76 -3.78 -9.84
C TRP A 301 0.67 -3.20 -9.86
N PRO A 302 1.53 -3.61 -10.81
CA PRO A 302 2.93 -3.18 -10.85
C PRO A 302 3.13 -1.65 -10.96
N HIS A 303 2.05 -0.89 -11.19
CA HIS A 303 2.07 0.54 -11.46
C HIS A 303 2.38 1.44 -10.26
N ALA A 304 2.47 0.91 -9.05
CA ALA A 304 2.82 1.71 -7.88
C ALA A 304 3.97 1.08 -7.09
N PHE A 305 5.02 1.88 -6.89
CA PHE A 305 6.16 1.69 -5.98
C PHE A 305 7.38 0.93 -6.51
N TRP A 306 8.13 1.64 -7.36
CA TRP A 306 9.58 1.75 -7.26
C TRP A 306 9.97 3.21 -7.46
N THR A 307 9.79 4.04 -6.44
CA THR A 307 10.45 5.36 -6.38
C THR A 307 11.50 5.32 -5.28
N THR A 308 12.71 4.97 -5.69
CA THR A 308 13.92 5.54 -5.09
C THR A 308 14.20 6.82 -5.86
N ALA A 309 14.50 7.90 -5.15
CA ALA A 309 14.99 9.19 -5.64
C ALA A 309 14.02 10.09 -6.41
N PHE A 310 13.32 10.97 -5.67
CA PHE A 310 13.30 12.40 -5.97
C PHE A 310 13.21 13.14 -4.63
N SER A 311 14.37 13.45 -4.07
CA SER A 311 14.56 14.43 -3.00
C SER A 311 15.96 15.00 -3.14
N SER A 312 16.18 15.68 -4.26
CA SER A 312 17.28 16.63 -4.48
C SER A 312 17.00 17.31 -5.83
N ALA A 313 15.97 18.14 -5.88
CA ALA A 313 15.96 19.21 -6.88
C ALA A 313 16.89 20.29 -6.32
N ASN A 314 18.06 20.44 -6.96
CA ASN A 314 18.98 21.55 -6.74
C ASN A 314 18.22 22.87 -6.94
N CYS A 315 17.88 23.55 -5.84
CA CYS A 315 17.65 24.99 -5.83
C CYS A 315 18.90 25.64 -5.24
N CYS A 316 19.97 25.70 -6.04
CA CYS A 316 21.03 26.68 -5.86
C CYS A 316 20.93 27.65 -7.04
N PRO A 317 20.62 28.94 -6.84
CA PRO A 317 20.82 29.93 -7.88
C PRO A 317 22.34 30.07 -8.07
N ARG A 318 22.80 29.88 -9.31
CA ARG A 318 24.12 30.36 -9.70
C ARG A 318 24.06 31.88 -9.66
N THR A 319 24.86 32.48 -8.77
CA THR A 319 25.47 33.79 -9.01
C THR A 319 26.43 33.68 -10.20
#